data_AF-A0A7J5AXM1-F1
#
_entry.id   AF-A0A7J5AXM1-F1
#
_cell.length_a   1.000
_cell.length_b   1.000
_cell.length_c   1.000
_cell.angle_alpha   90.00
_cell.angle_beta   90.00
_cell.angle_gamma   90.00
#
_symmetry.space_group_name_H-M   'P 1'
#
loop_
_entity.id
_entity.type
_entity.pdbx_description
1 polymer ?
#
loop_
_entity_poly.entity_id
_entity_poly.type
_entity_poly.pdbx_seq_one_letter_code
_entity_poly.pdbx_strand_id
1 'polypeptide(L)'
;MLAYLDAVSARVCAACVGWVDRIGCRDCGSHEQLIGSQCGSCRLSERLAELLDDGTGTVHDRLQPLRDYLLSVKDPRTAVRWLKRDPIAPTLRSMARGQLPIAHTTLDELPLSMRTRHFRRLLISANVLPEIDVFLNELELALAQVLTTIPEEHARLIRRYHQWHTLPRLRNRPKPMTTGVFANRMRNVRLIAAFLAWLQEQHLQLPMVDQAVIDRYSASTSGRDELRQFLTWAARSGLCVKVEVPRVRNGPPQAAMSDEALAELTGRVLADVALSPVGRLLALFAIVYAQPIRSSVELRARGGGTA
;
A
#
# COMPACT_ATOMS: atom_id res chain seq x y z
N MET A 1 -16.38 33.60 11.81
CA MET A 1 -17.41 33.83 10.77
C MET A 1 -18.02 35.20 11.06
N LEU A 2 -17.50 36.27 10.46
CA LEU A 2 -18.11 37.60 10.59
C LEU A 2 -19.30 37.61 9.63
N ALA A 3 -20.51 37.58 10.17
CA ALA A 3 -21.72 37.77 9.39
C ALA A 3 -22.03 39.27 9.36
N TYR A 4 -22.16 39.84 8.17
CA TYR A 4 -22.61 41.21 7.98
C TYR A 4 -24.14 41.19 7.86
N LEU A 5 -24.79 42.30 8.20
CA LEU A 5 -26.23 42.44 8.02
C LEU A 5 -26.48 43.26 6.76
N ASP A 6 -27.35 42.78 5.87
CA ASP A 6 -27.84 43.58 4.75
C ASP A 6 -28.87 44.63 5.22
N ALA A 7 -29.40 45.42 4.28
CA ALA A 7 -30.40 46.45 4.55
C ALA A 7 -31.72 45.90 5.17
N VAL A 8 -31.92 44.58 5.15
CA VAL A 8 -33.09 43.87 5.67
C VAL A 8 -32.72 43.01 6.90
N SER A 9 -31.54 43.21 7.48
CA SER A 9 -31.02 42.45 8.64
C SER A 9 -30.82 40.95 8.40
N ALA A 10 -30.64 40.51 7.16
CA ALA A 10 -30.22 39.16 6.85
C ALA A 10 -28.70 39.00 6.98
N ARG A 11 -28.25 37.84 7.48
CA ARG A 11 -26.81 37.53 7.58
C ARG A 11 -26.24 37.24 6.19
N VAL A 12 -25.37 38.12 5.72
CA VAL A 12 -24.71 38.04 4.40
C VAL A 12 -23.18 38.14 4.54
N CYS A 13 -22.45 37.74 3.50
CA CYS A 13 -20.98 37.86 3.49
C CYS A 13 -20.53 39.30 3.21
N ALA A 14 -19.27 39.62 3.51
CA ALA A 14 -18.67 40.94 3.27
C ALA A 14 -18.82 41.39 1.81
N ALA A 15 -18.66 40.45 0.86
CA ALA A 15 -18.79 40.73 -0.57
C ALA A 15 -20.22 41.18 -0.95
N CYS A 16 -21.26 40.59 -0.35
CA CYS A 16 -22.65 40.94 -0.64
C CYS A 16 -23.04 42.36 -0.16
N VAL A 17 -22.35 42.89 0.86
CA VAL A 17 -22.53 44.29 1.31
C VAL A 17 -21.59 45.28 0.64
N GLY A 18 -20.82 44.84 -0.38
CA GLY A 18 -19.88 45.70 -1.11
C GLY A 18 -18.60 46.03 -0.33
N TRP A 19 -18.32 45.31 0.76
CA TRP A 19 -17.09 45.49 1.53
C TRP A 19 -15.98 44.64 0.92
N VAL A 20 -14.76 45.20 0.86
CA VAL A 20 -13.57 44.44 0.46
C VAL A 20 -13.38 43.31 1.47
N ASP A 21 -13.55 42.08 1.00
CA ASP A 21 -13.42 40.89 1.83
C ASP A 21 -11.94 40.64 2.16
N ARG A 22 -11.49 41.22 3.26
CA ARG A 22 -10.10 41.11 3.73
C ARG A 22 -9.76 39.73 4.30
N ILE A 23 -10.72 38.82 4.36
CA ILE A 23 -10.61 37.52 5.03
C ILE A 23 -10.71 36.36 4.02
N GLY A 24 -11.10 36.61 2.77
CA GLY A 24 -11.11 35.62 1.70
C GLY A 24 -9.74 35.28 1.12
N CYS A 25 -9.67 34.18 0.35
CA CYS A 25 -8.48 33.82 -0.41
C CYS A 25 -8.10 34.95 -1.38
N ARG A 26 -6.84 35.40 -1.38
CA ARG A 26 -6.38 36.49 -2.25
C ARG A 26 -6.55 36.21 -3.76
N ASP A 27 -6.58 34.95 -4.17
CA ASP A 27 -6.63 34.59 -5.59
C ASP A 27 -8.04 34.25 -6.09
N CYS A 28 -8.87 33.61 -5.25
CA CYS A 28 -10.23 33.17 -5.65
C CYS A 28 -11.37 33.67 -4.76
N GLY A 29 -11.08 34.44 -3.71
CA GLY A 29 -12.07 34.97 -2.76
C GLY A 29 -12.68 33.94 -1.79
N SER A 30 -12.43 32.64 -1.96
CA SER A 30 -13.01 31.59 -1.11
C SER A 30 -12.59 31.73 0.36
N HIS A 31 -13.53 31.56 1.28
CA HIS A 31 -13.28 31.45 2.73
C HIS A 31 -13.01 30.02 3.20
N GLU A 32 -13.18 29.05 2.31
CA GLU A 32 -13.02 27.66 2.66
C GLU A 32 -11.54 27.29 2.74
N GLN A 33 -11.21 26.52 3.78
CA GLN A 33 -9.92 25.89 3.92
C GLN A 33 -8.70 26.83 3.81
N LEU A 34 -8.83 28.09 4.23
CA LEU A 34 -7.74 29.09 4.22
C LEU A 34 -6.50 28.66 5.02
N ILE A 35 -5.33 28.99 4.50
CA ILE A 35 -4.02 28.86 5.15
C ILE A 35 -3.25 30.16 4.90
N GLY A 36 -3.19 31.02 5.92
CA GLY A 36 -2.74 32.40 5.72
C GLY A 36 -3.70 33.12 4.76
N SER A 37 -3.17 33.74 3.71
CA SER A 37 -3.94 34.52 2.73
C SER A 37 -4.48 33.74 1.52
N GLN A 38 -4.23 32.43 1.41
CA GLN A 38 -4.68 31.61 0.27
C GLN A 38 -5.42 30.35 0.73
N CYS A 39 -6.40 29.89 -0.06
CA CYS A 39 -7.07 28.61 0.15
C CYS A 39 -6.22 27.43 -0.33
N GLY A 40 -6.60 26.21 0.09
CA GLY A 40 -5.89 24.97 -0.29
C GLY A 40 -5.86 24.73 -1.80
N SER A 41 -6.95 25.01 -2.51
CA SER A 41 -7.06 24.77 -3.96
C SER A 41 -6.16 25.70 -4.78
N CYS A 42 -6.10 26.99 -4.44
CA CYS A 42 -5.22 27.94 -5.13
C CYS A 42 -3.74 27.59 -4.88
N ARG A 43 -3.38 27.26 -3.63
CA ARG A 43 -2.04 26.76 -3.29
C ARG A 43 -1.68 25.48 -4.03
N LEU A 44 -2.63 24.57 -4.23
CA LEU A 44 -2.41 23.36 -5.01
C LEU A 44 -2.18 23.67 -6.49
N SER A 45 -3.00 24.54 -7.08
CA SER A 45 -2.86 24.97 -8.48
C SER A 45 -1.50 25.61 -8.74
N GLU A 46 -1.09 26.56 -7.89
CA GLU A 46 0.22 27.21 -7.96
C GLU A 46 1.36 26.18 -7.83
N ARG A 47 1.25 25.27 -6.87
CA ARG A 47 2.26 24.22 -6.68
C ARG A 47 2.35 23.26 -7.85
N LEU A 48 1.23 22.90 -8.47
CA LEU A 48 1.21 22.04 -9.65
C LEU A 48 1.81 22.74 -10.87
N ALA A 49 1.53 24.04 -11.04
CA ALA A 49 2.13 24.85 -12.09
C ALA A 49 3.67 24.88 -11.96
N GLU A 50 4.19 25.13 -10.75
CA GLU A 50 5.64 25.12 -10.49
C GLU A 50 6.28 23.73 -10.67
N LEU A 51 5.60 22.68 -10.21
CA LEU A 51 6.19 21.34 -10.15
C LEU A 51 6.19 20.63 -11.50
N LEU A 52 5.16 20.87 -12.31
CA LEU A 52 4.95 20.22 -13.60
C LEU A 52 5.38 21.10 -14.78
N ASP A 53 6.04 22.22 -14.49
CA ASP A 53 6.63 23.12 -15.48
C ASP A 53 7.68 22.39 -16.35
N ASP A 54 7.54 22.52 -17.66
CA ASP A 54 8.44 21.93 -18.66
C ASP A 54 9.75 22.74 -18.87
N GLY A 55 9.89 23.85 -18.16
CA GLY A 55 11.01 24.79 -18.30
C GLY A 55 10.69 26.01 -19.16
N THR A 56 9.51 26.08 -19.77
CA THR A 56 9.07 27.21 -20.60
C THR A 56 8.02 28.10 -19.91
N GLY A 57 7.62 27.77 -18.68
CA GLY A 57 6.54 28.43 -17.96
C GLY A 57 5.18 27.75 -18.15
N THR A 58 5.12 26.64 -18.88
CA THR A 58 3.92 25.84 -19.12
C THR A 58 4.01 24.45 -18.52
N VAL A 59 2.85 23.86 -18.19
CA VAL A 59 2.81 22.48 -17.72
C VAL A 59 3.09 21.53 -18.88
N HIS A 60 3.97 20.56 -18.66
CA HIS A 60 4.26 19.52 -19.64
C HIS A 60 2.98 18.76 -20.04
N ASP A 61 2.69 18.71 -21.35
CA ASP A 61 1.44 18.16 -21.91
C ASP A 61 1.04 16.78 -21.35
N ARG A 62 1.99 15.83 -21.33
CA ARG A 62 1.73 14.47 -20.79
C ARG A 62 1.42 14.41 -19.29
N LEU A 63 1.69 15.48 -18.53
CA LEU A 63 1.40 15.59 -17.10
C LEU A 63 0.14 16.43 -16.82
N GLN A 64 -0.45 17.05 -17.85
CA GLN A 64 -1.72 17.76 -17.73
C GLN A 64 -2.84 16.91 -17.13
N PRO A 65 -3.03 15.62 -17.49
CA PRO A 65 -4.04 14.77 -16.85
C PRO A 65 -3.84 14.60 -15.34
N LEU A 66 -2.59 14.55 -14.87
CA LEU A 66 -2.27 14.51 -13.43
C LEU A 66 -2.65 15.82 -12.74
N ARG A 67 -2.38 16.96 -13.38
CA ARG A 67 -2.78 18.27 -12.85
C ARG A 67 -4.30 18.31 -12.65
N ASP A 68 -5.06 17.96 -13.68
CA ASP A 68 -6.52 18.01 -13.64
C ASP A 68 -7.10 17.03 -12.61
N TYR A 69 -6.54 15.81 -12.57
CA TYR A 69 -6.89 14.80 -11.56
C TYR A 69 -6.68 15.33 -10.14
N LEU A 70 -5.51 15.92 -9.86
CA LEU A 70 -5.18 16.42 -8.52
C LEU A 70 -6.01 17.66 -8.13
N LEU A 71 -6.39 18.51 -9.08
CA LEU A 71 -7.28 19.65 -8.81
C LEU A 71 -8.71 19.23 -8.48
N SER A 72 -9.13 18.03 -8.87
CA SER A 72 -10.46 17.47 -8.59
C SER A 72 -10.60 16.81 -7.19
N VAL A 73 -9.51 16.66 -6.45
CA VAL A 73 -9.54 15.93 -5.16
C VAL A 73 -10.22 16.75 -4.07
N LYS A 74 -10.95 16.06 -3.18
CA LYS A 74 -11.71 16.70 -2.09
C LYS A 74 -10.87 17.41 -1.05
N ASP A 75 -9.63 16.97 -0.82
CA ASP A 75 -8.71 17.57 0.15
C ASP A 75 -7.40 18.04 -0.52
N PRO A 76 -7.39 19.26 -1.07
CA PRO A 76 -6.22 19.85 -1.71
C PRO A 76 -5.01 19.95 -0.79
N ARG A 77 -5.22 20.10 0.53
CA ARG A 77 -4.13 20.28 1.50
C ARG A 77 -3.31 19.01 1.66
N THR A 78 -3.98 17.86 1.65
CA THR A 78 -3.32 16.56 1.68
C THR A 78 -2.54 16.31 0.39
N ALA A 79 -3.08 16.70 -0.77
CA ALA A 79 -2.36 16.65 -2.04
C ALA A 79 -1.08 17.52 -2.02
N VAL A 80 -1.18 18.79 -1.58
CA VAL A 80 -0.01 19.68 -1.46
C VAL A 80 1.06 19.09 -0.55
N ARG A 81 0.68 18.56 0.63
CA ARG A 81 1.63 17.94 1.56
C ARG A 81 2.30 16.70 0.95
N TRP A 82 1.54 15.89 0.22
CA TRP A 82 2.07 14.70 -0.46
C TRP A 82 3.05 15.07 -1.58
N LEU A 83 2.72 16.07 -2.41
CA LEU A 83 3.56 16.57 -3.50
C LEU A 83 4.91 17.10 -3.05
N LYS A 84 5.07 17.50 -1.78
CA LYS A 84 6.33 18.00 -1.22
C LYS A 84 7.30 16.90 -0.79
N ARG A 85 6.86 15.64 -0.71
CA ARG A 85 7.66 14.55 -0.15
C ARG A 85 8.61 13.98 -1.20
N ASP A 86 9.79 13.56 -0.74
CA ASP A 86 10.67 12.74 -1.57
C ASP A 86 10.15 11.30 -1.70
N PRO A 87 10.37 10.63 -2.84
CA PRO A 87 11.02 11.13 -4.06
C PRO A 87 10.08 11.88 -5.03
N ILE A 88 8.86 12.23 -4.62
CA ILE A 88 7.76 12.63 -5.52
C ILE A 88 8.03 13.96 -6.21
N ALA A 89 8.34 15.01 -5.44
CA ALA A 89 8.66 16.32 -5.99
C ALA A 89 9.82 16.27 -7.01
N PRO A 90 11.02 15.75 -6.64
CA PRO A 90 12.13 15.73 -7.59
C PRO A 90 11.83 14.88 -8.83
N THR A 91 11.20 13.71 -8.68
CA THR A 91 10.86 12.87 -9.83
C THR A 91 9.88 13.56 -10.78
N LEU A 92 8.80 14.17 -10.27
CA LEU A 92 7.84 14.88 -11.12
C LEU A 92 8.48 16.06 -11.86
N ARG A 93 9.35 16.81 -11.19
CA ARG A 93 10.06 17.94 -11.82
C ARG A 93 11.00 17.47 -12.92
N SER A 94 11.76 16.40 -12.68
CA SER A 94 12.66 15.84 -13.69
C SER A 94 11.90 15.20 -14.86
N MET A 95 10.74 14.60 -14.60
CA MET A 95 9.83 14.14 -15.67
C MET A 95 9.28 15.29 -16.50
N ALA A 96 8.82 16.36 -15.85
CA ALA A 96 8.27 17.54 -16.53
C ALA A 96 9.30 18.23 -17.43
N ARG A 97 10.57 18.30 -16.98
CA ARG A 97 11.67 18.88 -17.77
C ARG A 97 12.28 17.94 -18.81
N GLY A 98 11.69 16.76 -19.02
CA GLY A 98 12.20 15.75 -19.95
C GLY A 98 13.54 15.12 -19.56
N GLN A 99 14.00 15.32 -18.32
CA GLN A 99 15.25 14.74 -17.79
C GLN A 99 15.09 13.26 -17.44
N LEU A 100 13.87 12.86 -17.05
CA LEU A 100 13.48 11.48 -16.83
C LEU A 100 12.29 11.13 -17.72
N PRO A 101 12.23 9.92 -18.29
CA PRO A 101 11.09 9.53 -19.10
C PRO A 101 9.82 9.42 -18.24
N ILE A 102 8.67 9.83 -18.79
CA ILE A 102 7.37 9.58 -18.17
C ILE A 102 6.97 8.14 -18.45
N ALA A 103 7.52 7.23 -17.64
CA ALA A 103 7.39 5.78 -17.78
C ALA A 103 7.46 5.06 -16.43
N HIS A 104 6.98 3.80 -16.40
CA HIS A 104 7.09 2.94 -15.23
C HIS A 104 8.54 2.67 -14.81
N THR A 105 9.46 2.61 -15.76
CA THR A 105 10.90 2.38 -15.54
C THR A 105 11.53 3.43 -14.64
N THR A 106 11.17 4.70 -14.78
CA THR A 106 11.64 5.75 -13.87
C THR A 106 11.17 5.52 -12.43
N LEU A 107 9.98 4.96 -12.24
CA LEU A 107 9.48 4.62 -10.91
C LEU A 107 10.05 3.30 -10.40
N ASP A 108 10.60 2.45 -11.26
CA ASP A 108 11.26 1.19 -10.89
C ASP A 108 12.61 1.44 -10.20
N GLU A 109 13.26 2.56 -10.52
CA GLU A 109 14.53 3.00 -9.92
C GLU A 109 14.37 3.63 -8.53
N LEU A 110 13.14 4.00 -8.17
CA LEU A 110 12.84 4.59 -6.86
C LEU A 110 12.80 3.53 -5.76
N PRO A 111 13.09 3.90 -4.49
CA PRO A 111 12.98 2.97 -3.37
C PRO A 111 11.59 2.35 -3.27
N LEU A 112 11.52 1.03 -3.13
CA LEU A 112 10.27 0.30 -2.96
C LEU A 112 9.63 0.69 -1.63
N SER A 113 8.52 1.42 -1.70
CA SER A 113 7.81 1.91 -0.51
C SER A 113 6.32 2.09 -0.81
N MET A 114 5.50 2.17 0.25
CA MET A 114 4.08 2.52 0.12
C MET A 114 3.89 3.85 -0.62
N ARG A 115 4.83 4.78 -0.45
CA ARG A 115 4.82 6.10 -1.08
C ARG A 115 5.04 5.99 -2.58
N THR A 116 6.08 5.28 -3.01
CA THR A 116 6.39 5.03 -4.43
C THR A 116 5.26 4.25 -5.11
N ARG A 117 4.69 3.25 -4.41
CA ARG A 117 3.51 2.51 -4.85
C ARG A 117 2.32 3.42 -5.10
N HIS A 118 2.01 4.26 -4.12
CA HIS A 118 0.90 5.21 -4.24
C HIS A 118 1.15 6.21 -5.37
N PHE A 119 2.39 6.67 -5.52
CA PHE A 119 2.77 7.54 -6.62
C PHE A 119 2.53 6.89 -7.99
N ARG A 120 2.95 5.63 -8.19
CA ARG A 120 2.66 4.89 -9.42
C ARG A 120 1.16 4.76 -9.67
N ARG A 121 0.40 4.36 -8.66
CA ARG A 121 -1.06 4.22 -8.77
C ARG A 121 -1.73 5.52 -9.14
N LEU A 122 -1.29 6.63 -8.56
CA LEU A 122 -1.82 7.95 -8.88
C LEU A 122 -1.58 8.31 -10.35
N LEU A 123 -0.37 8.08 -10.87
CA LEU A 123 -0.06 8.33 -12.27
C LEU A 123 -0.88 7.45 -13.22
N ILE A 124 -1.14 6.19 -12.85
CA ILE A 124 -2.04 5.30 -13.60
C ILE A 124 -3.49 5.83 -13.53
N SER A 125 -4.00 6.16 -12.34
CA SER A 125 -5.37 6.66 -12.16
C SER A 125 -5.62 7.99 -12.87
N ALA A 126 -4.57 8.81 -13.00
CA ALA A 126 -4.61 10.05 -13.78
C ALA A 126 -4.40 9.83 -15.29
N ASN A 127 -4.28 8.58 -15.76
CA ASN A 127 -4.00 8.21 -17.15
C ASN A 127 -2.68 8.77 -17.73
N VAL A 128 -1.71 9.09 -16.88
CA VAL A 128 -0.36 9.51 -17.30
C VAL A 128 0.50 8.29 -17.67
N LEU A 129 0.32 7.18 -16.94
CA LEU A 129 1.00 5.91 -17.17
C LEU A 129 -0.01 4.81 -17.54
N PRO A 130 0.40 3.84 -18.38
CA PRO A 130 -0.46 2.71 -18.74
C PRO A 130 -0.75 1.83 -17.52
N GLU A 131 -1.92 1.19 -17.52
CA GLU A 131 -2.32 0.28 -16.44
C GLU A 131 -1.44 -0.98 -16.43
N ILE A 132 -0.95 -1.36 -15.25
CA ILE A 132 -0.18 -2.58 -15.01
C ILE A 132 -0.58 -3.20 -13.67
N ASP A 133 -0.25 -4.48 -13.46
CA ASP A 133 -0.28 -5.07 -12.12
C ASP A 133 0.89 -4.51 -11.28
N VAL A 134 0.60 -3.44 -10.52
CA VAL A 134 1.58 -2.75 -9.68
C VAL A 134 2.27 -3.69 -8.69
N PHE A 135 1.56 -4.65 -8.13
CA PHE A 135 2.15 -5.58 -7.17
C PHE A 135 3.04 -6.60 -7.86
N LEU A 136 2.68 -7.04 -9.07
CA LEU A 136 3.53 -7.95 -9.85
C LEU A 136 4.84 -7.26 -10.23
N ASN A 137 4.77 -6.01 -10.70
CA ASN A 137 5.95 -5.20 -10.98
C ASN A 137 6.84 -5.05 -9.73
N GLU A 138 6.26 -4.66 -8.59
CA GLU A 138 7.01 -4.56 -7.33
C GLU A 138 7.60 -5.89 -6.87
N LEU A 139 6.94 -7.02 -7.14
CA LEU A 139 7.47 -8.36 -6.81
C LEU A 139 8.72 -8.67 -7.63
N GLU A 140 8.73 -8.35 -8.92
CA GLU A 140 9.88 -8.55 -9.80
C GLU A 140 11.07 -7.68 -9.35
N LEU A 141 10.84 -6.41 -9.01
CA LEU A 141 11.87 -5.52 -8.47
C LEU A 141 12.39 -5.97 -7.10
N ALA A 142 11.47 -6.32 -6.18
CA ALA A 142 11.85 -6.77 -4.85
C ALA A 142 12.62 -8.09 -4.90
N LEU A 143 12.26 -8.99 -5.82
CA LEU A 143 13.00 -10.22 -6.05
C LEU A 143 14.41 -9.90 -6.53
N ALA A 144 14.56 -9.05 -7.55
CA ALA A 144 15.88 -8.65 -8.04
C ALA A 144 16.78 -8.08 -6.92
N GLN A 145 16.22 -7.23 -6.05
CA GLN A 145 16.93 -6.66 -4.90
C GLN A 145 17.29 -7.70 -3.83
N VAL A 146 16.43 -8.67 -3.53
CA VAL A 146 16.75 -9.72 -2.54
C VAL A 146 17.80 -10.69 -3.08
N LEU A 147 17.80 -10.95 -4.38
CA LEU A 147 18.77 -11.87 -4.98
C LEU A 147 20.20 -11.32 -4.96
N THR A 148 20.40 -9.99 -4.87
CA THR A 148 21.75 -9.40 -4.76
C THR A 148 22.33 -9.53 -3.35
N THR A 149 21.52 -9.87 -2.34
CA THR A 149 21.97 -9.98 -0.94
C THR A 149 22.34 -11.39 -0.52
N ILE A 150 22.26 -12.37 -1.43
CA ILE A 150 22.53 -13.79 -1.14
C ILE A 150 23.60 -14.34 -2.10
N PRO A 151 24.27 -15.46 -1.76
CA PRO A 151 25.25 -16.09 -2.65
C PRO A 151 24.68 -16.38 -4.05
N GLU A 152 25.47 -16.14 -5.10
CA GLU A 152 25.02 -16.25 -6.50
C GLU A 152 24.51 -17.67 -6.85
N GLU A 153 25.04 -18.72 -6.23
CA GLU A 153 24.52 -20.08 -6.36
C GLU A 153 23.07 -20.22 -5.88
N HIS A 154 22.74 -19.64 -4.73
CA HIS A 154 21.38 -19.61 -4.20
C HIS A 154 20.49 -18.70 -5.03
N ALA A 155 21.03 -17.54 -5.45
CA ALA A 155 20.31 -16.59 -6.28
C ALA A 155 19.86 -17.20 -7.61
N ARG A 156 20.72 -17.99 -8.27
CA ARG A 156 20.39 -18.70 -9.51
C ARG A 156 19.26 -19.71 -9.34
N LEU A 157 19.24 -20.48 -8.24
CA LEU A 157 18.18 -21.45 -7.96
C LEU A 157 16.84 -20.75 -7.72
N ILE A 158 16.82 -19.70 -6.91
CA ILE A 158 15.60 -18.93 -6.63
C ILE A 158 15.10 -18.24 -7.91
N ARG A 159 15.99 -17.66 -8.71
CA ARG A 159 15.64 -17.04 -10.00
C ARG A 159 15.00 -18.05 -10.94
N ARG A 160 15.59 -19.24 -11.08
CA ARG A 160 15.06 -20.34 -11.89
C ARG A 160 13.68 -20.78 -11.40
N TYR A 161 13.51 -20.98 -10.10
CA TYR A 161 12.21 -21.32 -9.50
C TYR A 161 11.15 -20.26 -9.83
N HIS A 162 11.47 -18.98 -9.62
CA HIS A 162 10.52 -17.91 -9.86
C HIS A 162 10.16 -17.76 -11.35
N GLN A 163 11.15 -17.84 -12.23
CA GLN A 163 10.97 -17.68 -13.68
C GLN A 163 10.10 -18.79 -14.28
N TRP A 164 10.31 -20.04 -13.88
CA TRP A 164 9.65 -21.19 -14.51
C TRP A 164 8.37 -21.63 -13.79
N HIS A 165 8.25 -21.37 -12.49
CA HIS A 165 7.10 -21.83 -11.71
C HIS A 165 6.18 -20.69 -11.26
N THR A 166 6.72 -19.59 -10.76
CA THR A 166 5.93 -18.56 -10.07
C THR A 166 5.40 -17.49 -11.03
N LEU A 167 6.27 -16.87 -11.83
CA LEU A 167 5.91 -15.74 -12.69
C LEU A 167 4.89 -16.10 -13.79
N PRO A 168 4.99 -17.24 -14.51
CA PRO A 168 3.99 -17.59 -15.52
C PRO A 168 2.59 -17.69 -14.93
N ARG A 169 2.47 -18.26 -13.72
CA ARG A 169 1.20 -18.38 -13.00
C ARG A 169 0.67 -17.05 -12.49
N LEU A 170 1.53 -16.07 -12.23
CA LEU A 170 1.12 -14.74 -11.79
C LEU A 170 0.71 -13.87 -12.98
N ARG A 171 1.47 -13.93 -14.09
CA ARG A 171 1.18 -13.20 -15.34
C ARG A 171 -0.11 -13.65 -16.01
N ASN A 172 -0.45 -14.94 -15.90
CA ASN A 172 -1.69 -15.49 -16.47
C ASN A 172 -2.91 -15.34 -15.55
N ARG A 173 -2.84 -14.56 -14.46
CA ARG A 173 -4.00 -14.37 -13.58
C ARG A 173 -4.98 -13.37 -14.20
N PRO A 174 -6.29 -13.61 -14.09
CA PRO A 174 -7.30 -12.68 -14.60
C PRO A 174 -7.45 -11.43 -13.72
N LYS A 175 -6.97 -11.47 -12.47
CA LYS A 175 -7.08 -10.37 -11.51
C LYS A 175 -5.69 -9.93 -11.05
N PRO A 176 -5.47 -8.62 -10.87
CA PRO A 176 -4.24 -8.10 -10.28
C PRO A 176 -3.93 -8.75 -8.94
N MET A 177 -2.64 -8.85 -8.64
CA MET A 177 -2.15 -9.37 -7.38
C MET A 177 -2.62 -8.50 -6.21
N THR A 178 -2.94 -9.14 -5.08
CA THR A 178 -3.30 -8.42 -3.84
C THR A 178 -2.09 -8.28 -2.93
N THR A 179 -2.19 -7.36 -1.95
CA THR A 179 -1.15 -7.17 -0.92
C THR A 179 -0.80 -8.48 -0.19
N GLY A 180 -1.80 -9.32 0.10
CA GLY A 180 -1.60 -10.59 0.79
C GLY A 180 -0.84 -11.60 -0.06
N VAL A 181 -1.15 -11.68 -1.36
CA VAL A 181 -0.41 -12.54 -2.28
C VAL A 181 1.03 -12.06 -2.45
N PHE A 182 1.25 -10.75 -2.62
CA PHE A 182 2.59 -10.15 -2.65
C PHE A 182 3.40 -10.52 -1.39
N ALA A 183 2.82 -10.31 -0.21
CA ALA A 183 3.48 -10.60 1.07
C ALA A 183 3.83 -12.08 1.23
N ASN A 184 2.91 -12.98 0.85
CA ASN A 184 3.17 -14.42 0.85
C ASN A 184 4.32 -14.78 -0.11
N ARG A 185 4.33 -14.22 -1.33
CA ARG A 185 5.41 -14.48 -2.30
C ARG A 185 6.78 -14.01 -1.79
N MET A 186 6.87 -12.82 -1.19
CA MET A 186 8.11 -12.36 -0.58
C MET A 186 8.51 -13.18 0.65
N ARG A 187 7.55 -13.68 1.43
CA ARG A 187 7.83 -14.64 2.52
C ARG A 187 8.41 -15.94 1.96
N ASN A 188 7.83 -16.46 0.87
CA ASN A 188 8.30 -17.68 0.21
C ASN A 188 9.76 -17.53 -0.27
N VAL A 189 10.11 -16.42 -0.91
CA VAL A 189 11.51 -16.12 -1.31
C VAL A 189 12.45 -16.18 -0.11
N ARG A 190 12.09 -15.51 1.00
CA ARG A 190 12.92 -15.49 2.22
C ARG A 190 13.06 -16.85 2.87
N LEU A 191 11.99 -17.66 2.89
CA LEU A 191 12.03 -19.02 3.42
C LEU A 191 12.94 -19.92 2.60
N ILE A 192 12.87 -19.83 1.26
CA ILE A 192 13.78 -20.59 0.39
C ILE A 192 15.23 -20.14 0.60
N ALA A 193 15.48 -18.82 0.64
CA ALA A 193 16.81 -18.30 0.89
C ALA A 193 17.38 -18.77 2.25
N ALA A 194 16.57 -18.74 3.30
CA ALA A 194 16.95 -19.22 4.62
C ALA A 194 17.22 -20.74 4.64
N PHE A 195 16.42 -21.53 3.92
CA PHE A 195 16.66 -22.96 3.77
C PHE A 195 17.98 -23.26 3.06
N LEU A 196 18.26 -22.55 1.95
CA LEU A 196 19.52 -22.72 1.22
C LEU A 196 20.74 -22.30 2.05
N ALA A 197 20.62 -21.19 2.80
CA ALA A 197 21.65 -20.77 3.74
C ALA A 197 21.90 -21.83 4.83
N TRP A 198 20.83 -22.38 5.41
CA TRP A 198 20.94 -23.45 6.40
C TRP A 198 21.60 -24.71 5.83
N LEU A 199 21.28 -25.11 4.59
CA LEU A 199 21.97 -26.24 3.94
C LEU A 199 23.48 -25.97 3.83
N GLN A 200 23.85 -24.77 3.41
CA GLN A 200 25.26 -24.36 3.31
C GLN A 200 25.96 -24.41 4.68
N GLU A 201 25.32 -23.94 5.75
CA GLU A 201 25.85 -24.02 7.12
C GLU A 201 26.05 -25.46 7.60
N GLN A 202 25.22 -26.40 7.12
CA GLN A 202 25.37 -27.84 7.40
C GLN A 202 26.34 -28.53 6.43
N HIS A 203 27.02 -27.78 5.55
CA HIS A 203 27.87 -28.31 4.48
C HIS A 203 27.14 -29.28 3.53
N LEU A 204 25.84 -29.07 3.35
CA LEU A 204 24.98 -29.84 2.44
C LEU A 204 24.68 -29.05 1.18
N GLN A 205 24.48 -29.77 0.09
CA GLN A 205 24.03 -29.23 -1.19
C GLN A 205 22.61 -29.71 -1.50
N LEU A 206 21.89 -28.97 -2.35
CA LEU A 206 20.51 -29.32 -2.71
C LEU A 206 20.34 -30.79 -3.21
N PRO A 207 21.27 -31.36 -4.00
CA PRO A 207 21.16 -32.78 -4.42
C PRO A 207 21.29 -33.79 -3.28
N MET A 208 21.91 -33.41 -2.16
CA MET A 208 22.11 -34.26 -0.97
C MET A 208 20.91 -34.21 -0.02
N VAL A 209 19.89 -33.42 -0.33
CA VAL A 209 18.69 -33.29 0.50
C VAL A 209 17.86 -34.56 0.40
N ASP A 210 17.78 -35.29 1.50
CA ASP A 210 16.90 -36.43 1.71
C ASP A 210 15.80 -36.12 2.75
N GLN A 211 15.00 -37.13 3.09
CA GLN A 211 13.92 -36.97 4.06
C GLN A 211 14.43 -36.59 5.46
N ALA A 212 15.55 -37.17 5.90
CA ALA A 212 16.11 -36.92 7.23
C ALA A 212 16.60 -35.47 7.38
N VAL A 213 17.18 -34.91 6.32
CA VAL A 213 17.57 -33.49 6.27
C VAL A 213 16.34 -32.57 6.37
N ILE A 214 15.27 -32.89 5.64
CA ILE A 214 14.02 -32.11 5.69
C ILE A 214 13.34 -32.19 7.06
N ASP A 215 13.33 -33.37 7.68
CA ASP A 215 12.74 -33.56 9.01
C ASP A 215 13.52 -32.76 10.06
N ARG A 216 14.86 -32.76 9.98
CA ARG A 216 15.73 -31.95 10.85
C ARG A 216 15.47 -30.45 10.68
N TYR A 217 15.36 -29.97 9.44
CA TYR A 217 15.03 -28.56 9.17
C TYR A 217 13.61 -28.20 9.64
N SER A 218 12.65 -29.11 9.46
CA SER A 218 11.25 -28.89 9.82
C SER A 218 11.01 -28.88 11.33
N ALA A 219 11.92 -29.46 12.11
CA ALA A 219 11.90 -29.40 13.57
C ALA A 219 12.24 -27.99 14.10
N SER A 220 13.04 -27.20 13.37
CA SER A 220 13.52 -25.88 13.81
C SER A 220 12.75 -24.70 13.22
N THR A 221 11.90 -24.90 12.20
CA THR A 221 11.31 -23.80 11.41
C THR A 221 9.79 -23.93 11.17
N SER A 222 9.09 -22.79 11.23
CA SER A 222 7.67 -22.67 10.87
C SER A 222 7.49 -22.07 9.44
N GLY A 223 7.13 -22.92 8.47
CA GLY A 223 6.95 -22.47 7.06
C GLY A 223 6.88 -23.61 6.04
N ARG A 224 6.10 -24.66 6.34
CA ARG A 224 6.19 -25.96 5.64
C ARG A 224 5.58 -25.95 4.22
N ASP A 225 4.53 -25.19 3.98
CA ASP A 225 3.82 -25.22 2.69
C ASP A 225 4.55 -24.48 1.57
N GLU A 226 5.24 -23.39 1.90
CA GLU A 226 6.05 -22.62 0.97
C GLU A 226 7.29 -23.41 0.52
N LEU A 227 7.98 -24.04 1.48
CA LEU A 227 9.15 -24.88 1.22
C LEU A 227 8.77 -26.12 0.40
N ARG A 228 7.60 -26.72 0.69
CA ARG A 228 7.06 -27.85 -0.07
C ARG A 228 6.92 -27.54 -1.56
N GLN A 229 6.42 -26.35 -1.93
CA GLN A 229 6.27 -25.97 -3.33
C GLN A 229 7.62 -25.89 -4.04
N PHE A 230 8.63 -25.31 -3.37
CA PHE A 230 9.99 -25.25 -3.89
C PHE A 230 10.62 -26.64 -4.05
N LEU A 231 10.58 -27.49 -3.02
CA LEU A 231 11.15 -28.84 -3.08
C LEU A 231 10.44 -29.73 -4.09
N THR A 232 9.12 -29.60 -4.23
CA THR A 232 8.37 -30.31 -5.28
C THR A 232 8.85 -29.90 -6.67
N TRP A 233 9.10 -28.61 -6.90
CA TRP A 233 9.66 -28.11 -8.15
C TRP A 233 11.11 -28.57 -8.35
N ALA A 234 11.94 -28.54 -7.31
CA ALA A 234 13.34 -28.96 -7.37
C ALA A 234 13.47 -30.43 -7.75
N ALA A 235 12.67 -31.30 -7.12
CA ALA A 235 12.61 -32.73 -7.45
C ALA A 235 12.14 -32.97 -8.90
N ARG A 236 11.10 -32.25 -9.35
CA ARG A 236 10.61 -32.32 -10.74
C ARG A 236 11.63 -31.81 -11.76
N SER A 237 12.53 -30.93 -11.34
CA SER A 237 13.60 -30.37 -12.16
C SER A 237 14.89 -31.20 -12.11
N GLY A 238 14.88 -32.35 -11.40
CA GLY A 238 16.04 -33.22 -11.24
C GLY A 238 17.15 -32.65 -10.34
N LEU A 239 16.85 -31.66 -9.50
CA LEU A 239 17.82 -30.98 -8.63
C LEU A 239 18.01 -31.68 -7.27
N CYS A 240 17.05 -32.50 -6.86
CA CYS A 240 17.09 -33.30 -5.63
C CYS A 240 16.19 -34.53 -5.77
N VAL A 241 16.27 -35.46 -4.82
CA VAL A 241 15.30 -36.56 -4.72
C VAL A 241 13.93 -36.03 -4.29
N LYS A 242 12.87 -36.80 -4.58
CA LYS A 242 11.53 -36.47 -4.12
C LYS A 242 11.45 -36.69 -2.60
N VAL A 243 11.16 -35.62 -1.88
CA VAL A 243 10.99 -35.61 -0.42
C VAL A 243 9.56 -35.25 -0.04
N GLU A 244 9.06 -35.81 1.05
CA GLU A 244 7.76 -35.47 1.60
C GLU A 244 7.90 -34.37 2.65
N VAL A 245 7.31 -33.21 2.39
CA VAL A 245 7.21 -32.15 3.40
C VAL A 245 5.86 -32.28 4.10
N PRO A 246 5.82 -32.51 5.43
CA PRO A 246 4.57 -32.64 6.17
C PRO A 246 3.67 -31.43 5.94
N ARG A 247 2.43 -31.67 5.51
CA ARG A 247 1.44 -30.60 5.35
C ARG A 247 1.11 -30.03 6.71
N VAL A 248 1.13 -28.71 6.83
CA VAL A 248 0.39 -28.06 7.91
C VAL A 248 -1.08 -28.20 7.52
N ARG A 249 -1.80 -29.14 8.14
CA ARG A 249 -3.26 -29.08 8.11
C ARG A 249 -3.62 -27.80 8.87
N ASN A 250 -3.99 -26.75 8.14
CA ASN A 250 -4.79 -25.70 8.73
C ASN A 250 -6.09 -26.39 9.17
N GLY A 251 -6.20 -26.66 10.47
CA GLY A 251 -7.45 -27.11 11.05
C GLY A 251 -8.56 -26.09 10.76
N PRO A 252 -9.83 -26.45 10.97
CA PRO A 252 -10.87 -25.43 11.07
C PRO A 252 -10.40 -24.34 12.04
N PRO A 253 -10.70 -23.06 11.78
CA PRO A 253 -10.30 -21.98 12.66
C PRO A 253 -10.72 -22.33 14.09
N GLN A 254 -9.73 -22.63 14.94
CA GLN A 254 -9.99 -22.88 16.34
C GLN A 254 -10.35 -21.53 16.95
N ALA A 255 -11.49 -21.47 17.64
CA ALA A 255 -11.82 -20.28 18.40
C ALA A 255 -10.64 -19.98 19.33
N ALA A 256 -10.07 -18.79 19.20
CA ALA A 256 -8.89 -18.40 19.98
C ALA A 256 -9.19 -18.30 21.49
N MET A 257 -10.47 -18.30 21.85
CA MET A 257 -11.01 -18.18 23.21
C MET A 257 -12.27 -19.05 23.34
N SER A 258 -12.55 -19.56 24.55
CA SER A 258 -13.83 -20.21 24.85
C SER A 258 -14.94 -19.17 25.01
N ASP A 259 -16.20 -19.62 24.95
CA ASP A 259 -17.36 -18.73 25.11
C ASP A 259 -17.38 -18.08 26.50
N GLU A 260 -16.91 -18.79 27.53
CA GLU A 260 -16.79 -18.26 28.90
C GLU A 260 -15.74 -17.15 28.99
N ALA A 261 -14.57 -17.35 28.37
CA ALA A 261 -13.52 -16.34 28.31
C ALA A 261 -13.95 -15.12 27.49
N LEU A 262 -14.77 -15.33 26.45
CA LEU A 262 -15.36 -14.26 25.64
C LEU A 262 -16.39 -13.45 26.43
N ALA A 263 -17.23 -14.12 27.24
CA ALA A 263 -18.20 -13.46 28.12
C ALA A 263 -17.50 -12.63 29.21
N GLU A 264 -16.45 -13.17 29.83
CA GLU A 264 -15.65 -12.44 30.82
C GLU A 264 -14.98 -11.19 30.22
N LEU A 265 -14.37 -11.34 29.03
CA LEU A 265 -13.74 -10.23 28.33
C LEU A 265 -14.77 -9.14 27.94
N THR A 266 -15.95 -9.54 27.49
CA THR A 266 -17.05 -8.62 27.19
C THR A 266 -17.48 -7.83 28.42
N GLY A 267 -17.65 -8.51 29.56
CA GLY A 267 -17.98 -7.87 30.84
C GLY A 267 -16.91 -6.87 31.30
N ARG A 268 -15.63 -7.23 31.18
CA ARG A 268 -14.50 -6.34 31.49
C ARG A 268 -14.49 -5.10 30.62
N VAL A 269 -14.68 -5.24 29.31
CA VAL A 269 -14.70 -4.11 28.36
C VAL A 269 -15.90 -3.18 28.60
N LEU A 270 -17.05 -3.73 28.98
CA LEU A 270 -18.23 -2.93 29.34
C LEU A 270 -18.00 -2.08 30.59
N ALA A 271 -17.35 -2.67 31.61
CA ALA A 271 -17.08 -2.05 32.90
C ALA A 271 -15.85 -1.11 32.90
N ASP A 272 -15.00 -1.16 31.88
CA ASP A 272 -13.77 -0.39 31.83
C ASP A 272 -14.02 1.10 31.52
N VAL A 273 -13.99 1.91 32.58
CA VAL A 273 -14.15 3.37 32.51
C VAL A 273 -12.92 4.11 31.99
N ALA A 274 -11.75 3.45 31.92
CA ALA A 274 -10.55 4.04 31.33
C ALA A 274 -10.63 4.07 29.79
N LEU A 275 -11.47 3.21 29.19
CA LEU A 275 -11.74 3.21 27.76
C LEU A 275 -12.78 4.29 27.40
N SER A 276 -12.46 5.07 26.37
CA SER A 276 -13.42 6.01 25.78
C SER A 276 -14.68 5.26 25.31
N PRO A 277 -15.86 5.91 25.29
CA PRO A 277 -17.10 5.27 24.83
C PRO A 277 -16.98 4.66 23.43
N VAL A 278 -16.24 5.32 22.53
CA VAL A 278 -15.94 4.82 21.18
C VAL A 278 -15.01 3.61 21.23
N GLY A 279 -13.99 3.63 22.09
CA GLY A 279 -13.09 2.50 22.30
C GLY A 279 -13.80 1.25 22.79
N ARG A 280 -14.73 1.40 23.75
CA ARG A 280 -15.58 0.31 24.24
C ARG A 280 -16.46 -0.26 23.14
N LEU A 281 -17.12 0.60 22.36
CA LEU A 281 -17.96 0.17 21.25
C LEU A 281 -17.17 -0.62 20.18
N LEU A 282 -15.98 -0.13 19.79
CA LEU A 282 -15.13 -0.82 18.82
C LEU A 282 -14.62 -2.16 19.35
N ALA A 283 -14.26 -2.23 20.62
CA ALA A 283 -13.86 -3.47 21.27
C ALA A 283 -15.02 -4.48 21.32
N LEU A 284 -16.24 -4.04 21.62
CA LEU A 284 -17.44 -4.90 21.60
C LEU A 284 -17.76 -5.41 20.19
N PHE A 285 -17.62 -4.58 19.15
CA PHE A 285 -17.77 -5.05 17.77
C PHE A 285 -16.72 -6.11 17.39
N ALA A 286 -15.50 -5.96 17.88
CA ALA A 286 -14.45 -6.95 17.64
C ALA A 286 -14.69 -8.26 18.39
N ILE A 287 -15.18 -8.20 19.64
CA ILE A 287 -15.37 -9.37 20.51
C ILE A 287 -16.65 -10.13 20.16
N VAL A 288 -17.80 -9.44 20.04
CA VAL A 288 -19.12 -10.08 19.88
C VAL A 288 -19.40 -10.43 18.42
N TYR A 289 -19.03 -9.56 17.49
CA TYR A 289 -19.36 -9.71 16.07
C TYR A 289 -18.17 -10.17 15.22
N ALA A 290 -17.01 -10.45 15.85
CA ALA A 290 -15.74 -10.76 15.17
C ALA A 290 -15.38 -9.73 14.08
N GLN A 291 -15.86 -8.49 14.22
CA GLN A 291 -15.74 -7.49 13.17
C GLN A 291 -14.33 -6.87 13.20
N PRO A 292 -13.59 -6.86 12.08
CA PRO A 292 -12.30 -6.20 12.03
C PRO A 292 -12.43 -4.73 12.42
N ILE A 293 -11.54 -4.22 13.29
CA ILE A 293 -11.58 -2.84 13.79
C ILE A 293 -11.71 -1.84 12.63
N ARG A 294 -10.98 -2.06 11.52
CA ARG A 294 -11.06 -1.23 10.31
C ARG A 294 -12.49 -1.06 9.79
N SER A 295 -13.28 -2.13 9.78
CA SER A 295 -14.66 -2.14 9.30
C SER A 295 -15.60 -1.48 10.31
N SER A 296 -15.28 -1.58 11.60
CA SER A 296 -16.02 -0.90 12.68
C SER A 296 -15.87 0.61 12.65
N VAL A 297 -14.71 1.14 12.24
CA VAL A 297 -14.51 2.60 12.09
C VAL A 297 -15.19 3.18 10.85
N GLU A 298 -15.54 2.34 9.88
CA GLU A 298 -16.22 2.74 8.64
C GLU A 298 -17.75 2.73 8.78
N LEU A 299 -18.29 2.21 9.90
CA LEU A 299 -19.72 2.19 10.17
C LEU A 299 -20.28 3.61 10.28
N ARG A 300 -21.30 3.88 9.47
CA ARG A 300 -22.09 5.11 9.53
C ARG A 300 -23.48 4.77 10.03
N ALA A 301 -23.95 5.49 11.04
CA ALA A 301 -25.37 5.48 11.36
C ALA A 301 -26.12 5.98 10.13
N ARG A 302 -27.00 5.14 9.56
CA ARG A 302 -28.02 5.63 8.63
C ARG A 302 -28.89 6.57 9.44
N GLY A 303 -28.75 7.88 9.22
CA GLY A 303 -29.69 8.86 9.74
C GLY A 303 -31.09 8.44 9.28
N GLY A 304 -31.96 8.15 10.24
CA GLY A 304 -33.37 7.90 9.98
C GLY A 304 -33.96 9.13 9.31
N GLY A 305 -34.26 8.99 8.02
CA GLY A 305 -35.19 9.88 7.34
C GLY A 305 -36.59 9.59 7.84
N THR A 306 -37.17 10.62 8.49
CA THR A 306 -38.59 11.00 8.58
C THR A 306 -39.59 10.07 9.27
N ALA A 307 -40.14 10.55 10.38
CA ALA A 307 -41.42 11.29 10.35
C ALA A 307 -41.32 12.51 11.29
#